data_AF-A0A9D7M1C8-F1
#
_entry.id   AF-A0A9D7M1C8-F1
#
_cell.length_a   1.000
_cell.length_b   1.000
_cell.length_c   1.000
_cell.angle_alpha   90.00
_cell.angle_beta   90.00
_cell.angle_gamma   90.00
#
_symmetry.space_group_name_H-M   'P 1'
#
loop_
_entity.id
_entity.type
_entity.pdbx_description
1 polymer ?
#
loop_
_entity_poly.entity_id
_entity_poly.type
_entity_poly.pdbx_seq_one_letter_code
_entity_poly.pdbx_strand_id
1 'polypeptide(L)'
;MAYEFHDATVVDIIDETDMVKRFYIKMPDHMQFTFKAGQFIMLDLPIDSKYTNRSYSIASAPSTDNIFELCIVLKPDGLGTPYKWENFKIGTQVKVSRVLGKFQLQEPIDTDICFIGTGTGIAPLRSQLMDIYNRKLEHKNIIMVFGNRWEKDILYRKELEEMESKMPGFKFIPVLSRENPGWTGRKGYVHAVYEELFADKRPAKFYICGWADMLKEARQRLETMGYDKKSIKFESYD
;
A
#
# COMPACT_ATOMS: atom_id res chain seq x y z
N MET A 1 11.04 -10.39 22.63
CA MET A 1 10.12 -11.55 22.52
C MET A 1 10.09 -11.97 21.07
N ALA A 2 10.27 -13.26 20.80
CA ALA A 2 10.16 -13.80 19.44
C ALA A 2 8.71 -13.64 18.96
N TYR A 3 8.52 -13.31 17.68
CA TYR A 3 7.19 -13.29 17.08
C TYR A 3 6.68 -14.74 16.95
N GLU A 4 5.41 -14.95 17.27
CA GLU A 4 4.73 -16.20 16.94
C GLU A 4 4.37 -16.21 15.45
N PHE A 5 4.65 -17.32 14.78
CA PHE A 5 4.37 -17.54 13.37
C PHE A 5 3.46 -18.74 13.20
N HIS A 6 2.55 -18.64 12.24
CA HIS A 6 1.62 -19.70 11.86
C HIS A 6 1.87 -20.11 10.42
N ASP A 7 1.68 -21.39 10.13
CA ASP A 7 1.73 -21.88 8.76
C ASP A 7 0.52 -21.35 7.97
N ALA A 8 0.76 -20.89 6.75
CA ALA A 8 -0.22 -20.39 5.82
C ALA A 8 0.14 -20.88 4.41
N THR A 9 -0.81 -20.83 3.48
CA THR A 9 -0.61 -21.33 2.12
C THR A 9 -0.73 -20.22 1.09
N VAL A 10 0.20 -20.15 0.15
CA VAL A 10 0.04 -19.31 -1.05
C VAL A 10 -1.03 -19.95 -1.93
N VAL A 11 -2.15 -19.27 -2.13
CA VAL A 11 -3.31 -19.80 -2.87
C VAL A 11 -3.44 -19.22 -4.26
N ASP A 12 -2.86 -18.05 -4.52
CA ASP A 12 -2.81 -17.45 -5.86
C ASP A 12 -1.60 -16.51 -5.99
N ILE A 13 -1.13 -16.33 -7.23
CA ILE A 13 -0.03 -15.43 -7.56
C ILE A 13 -0.36 -14.72 -8.87
N ILE A 14 -0.34 -13.39 -8.85
CA ILE A 14 -0.52 -12.55 -10.04
C ILE A 14 0.76 -11.77 -10.31
N ASP A 15 1.29 -11.90 -11.52
CA ASP A 15 2.34 -11.02 -12.04
C ASP A 15 1.71 -9.65 -12.40
N GLU A 16 1.91 -8.66 -11.53
CA GLU A 16 1.35 -7.31 -11.72
C GLU A 16 2.21 -6.48 -12.67
N THR A 17 3.53 -6.59 -12.54
CA THR A 17 4.53 -6.02 -13.47
C THR A 17 5.75 -6.94 -13.53
N ASP A 18 6.71 -6.63 -14.40
CA ASP A 18 8.01 -7.33 -14.48
C ASP A 18 8.72 -7.44 -13.11
N MET A 19 8.46 -6.49 -12.21
CA MET A 19 9.14 -6.37 -10.92
C MET A 19 8.19 -6.51 -9.73
N VAL A 20 6.89 -6.72 -9.92
CA VAL A 20 5.90 -6.78 -8.83
C VAL A 20 5.00 -7.98 -8.98
N LYS A 21 4.89 -8.77 -7.90
CA LYS A 21 3.95 -9.88 -7.78
C LYS A 21 2.96 -9.63 -6.64
N ARG A 22 1.73 -10.10 -6.84
CA ARG A 22 0.66 -10.12 -5.83
C ARG A 22 0.50 -11.54 -5.37
N PHE A 23 0.70 -11.77 -4.07
CA PHE A 23 0.58 -13.09 -3.46
C PHE A 23 -0.66 -13.12 -2.59
N TYR A 24 -1.56 -14.05 -2.87
CA TYR A 24 -2.71 -14.32 -2.02
C TYR A 24 -2.35 -15.43 -1.05
N ILE A 25 -2.46 -15.15 0.23
CA ILE A 25 -2.07 -16.07 1.30
C ILE A 25 -3.32 -16.39 2.12
N LYS A 26 -3.58 -17.69 2.29
CA LYS A 26 -4.67 -18.21 3.10
C LYS A 26 -4.14 -18.70 4.45
N MET A 27 -4.66 -18.13 5.54
CA MET A 27 -4.44 -18.65 6.89
C MET A 27 -5.28 -19.91 7.13
N PRO A 28 -4.88 -20.81 8.06
CA PRO A 28 -5.62 -22.04 8.34
C PRO A 28 -7.07 -21.77 8.75
N ASP A 29 -8.01 -22.59 8.27
CA ASP A 29 -9.45 -22.40 8.50
C ASP A 29 -9.86 -22.43 9.99
N HIS A 30 -9.06 -23.09 10.84
CA HIS A 30 -9.30 -23.16 12.29
C HIS A 30 -8.84 -21.90 13.03
N MET A 31 -8.14 -20.98 12.37
CA MET A 31 -7.70 -19.71 12.92
C MET A 31 -8.59 -18.59 12.41
N GLN A 32 -9.04 -17.71 13.31
CA GLN A 32 -9.69 -16.48 12.89
C GLN A 32 -8.63 -15.42 12.59
N PHE A 33 -8.41 -15.09 11.31
CA PHE A 33 -7.47 -14.05 10.90
C PHE A 33 -8.20 -12.75 10.60
N THR A 34 -8.16 -11.82 11.55
CA THR A 34 -8.77 -10.48 11.40
C THR A 34 -7.72 -9.39 11.42
N PHE A 35 -7.84 -8.43 10.51
CA PHE A 35 -7.00 -7.24 10.48
C PHE A 35 -7.83 -5.99 10.20
N LYS A 36 -7.26 -4.82 10.49
CA LYS A 36 -7.77 -3.52 10.04
C LYS A 36 -6.99 -3.07 8.82
N ALA A 37 -7.67 -2.42 7.88
CA ALA A 37 -7.07 -1.94 6.65
C ALA A 37 -5.83 -1.05 6.91
N GLY A 38 -4.78 -1.29 6.14
CA GLY A 38 -3.46 -0.65 6.30
C GLY A 38 -2.54 -1.27 7.36
N GLN A 39 -2.93 -2.40 7.97
CA GLN A 39 -2.02 -3.20 8.80
C GLN A 39 -1.07 -4.08 7.96
N PHE A 40 -0.04 -4.62 8.60
CA PHE A 40 0.96 -5.48 7.99
C PHE A 40 1.14 -6.80 8.74
N ILE A 41 1.77 -7.76 8.08
CA ILE A 41 2.27 -9.01 8.69
C ILE A 41 3.78 -9.12 8.48
N MET A 42 4.41 -10.05 9.17
CA MET A 42 5.77 -10.48 8.86
C MET A 42 5.75 -11.87 8.24
N LEU A 43 6.52 -12.06 7.18
CA LEU A 43 6.85 -13.38 6.63
C LEU A 43 8.19 -13.83 7.19
N ASP A 44 8.24 -15.05 7.73
CA ASP A 44 9.49 -15.72 8.10
C ASP A 44 9.98 -16.59 6.95
N LEU A 45 11.14 -16.25 6.41
CA LEU A 45 11.73 -16.91 5.24
C LEU A 45 12.85 -17.84 5.70
N PRO A 46 12.92 -19.08 5.19
CA PRO A 46 14.00 -20.02 5.53
C PRO A 46 15.28 -19.68 4.74
N ILE A 47 15.78 -18.46 4.95
CA ILE A 47 17.03 -17.96 4.36
C ILE A 47 18.11 -17.95 5.44
N ASP A 48 19.33 -18.32 5.07
CA ASP A 48 20.48 -18.26 5.99
C ASP A 48 20.91 -16.80 6.20
N SER A 49 20.22 -16.12 7.12
CA SER A 49 20.43 -14.72 7.45
C SER A 49 20.07 -14.45 8.90
N LYS A 50 20.78 -13.51 9.52
CA LYS A 50 20.40 -12.96 10.84
C LYS A 50 19.00 -12.32 10.83
N TYR A 51 18.49 -11.94 9.66
CA TYR A 51 17.17 -11.35 9.48
C TYR A 51 16.33 -12.22 8.53
N THR A 52 15.70 -13.26 9.07
CA THR A 52 14.84 -14.16 8.29
C THR A 52 13.47 -13.56 7.98
N ASN A 53 13.04 -12.59 8.78
CA ASN A 53 11.68 -12.05 8.74
C ASN A 53 11.61 -10.71 7.99
N ARG A 54 10.55 -10.47 7.22
CA ARG A 54 10.27 -9.17 6.57
C ARG A 54 8.82 -8.78 6.69
N SER A 55 8.58 -7.49 6.93
CA SER A 55 7.25 -6.90 7.02
C SER A 55 6.68 -6.61 5.63
N TYR A 56 5.38 -6.90 5.45
CA TYR A 56 4.64 -6.59 4.24
C TYR A 56 3.23 -6.09 4.62
N SER A 57 2.90 -4.87 4.21
CA SER A 57 1.55 -4.33 4.37
C SER A 57 0.56 -5.17 3.56
N ILE A 58 -0.60 -5.43 4.17
CA ILE A 58 -1.68 -6.14 3.51
C ILE A 58 -2.30 -5.20 2.47
N ALA A 59 -2.42 -5.66 1.24
CA ALA A 59 -2.91 -4.88 0.10
C ALA A 59 -4.43 -4.99 -0.11
N SER A 60 -5.05 -6.07 0.38
CA SER A 60 -6.49 -6.31 0.30
C SER A 60 -7.24 -5.60 1.44
N ALA A 61 -8.54 -5.40 1.25
CA ALA A 61 -9.44 -5.07 2.36
C ALA A 61 -9.57 -6.25 3.34
N PRO A 62 -9.92 -6.02 4.61
CA PRO A 62 -10.33 -7.07 5.53
C PRO A 62 -11.45 -7.95 4.96
N SER A 63 -11.29 -9.26 5.08
CA SER A 63 -12.24 -10.27 4.62
C SER A 63 -12.51 -11.33 5.69
N THR A 64 -13.48 -12.20 5.45
CA THR A 64 -13.86 -13.30 6.36
C THR A 64 -13.39 -14.68 5.88
N ASP A 65 -12.78 -14.75 4.70
CA ASP A 65 -12.31 -15.99 4.07
C ASP A 65 -10.88 -16.38 4.46
N ASN A 66 -10.29 -15.65 5.43
CA ASN A 66 -8.90 -15.81 5.89
C ASN A 66 -7.85 -15.64 4.78
N ILE A 67 -8.20 -15.02 3.65
CA ILE A 67 -7.29 -14.74 2.54
C ILE A 67 -6.91 -13.26 2.57
N PHE A 68 -5.61 -12.98 2.45
CA PHE A 68 -5.12 -11.63 2.30
C PHE A 68 -4.10 -11.53 1.17
N GLU A 69 -3.96 -10.34 0.62
CA GLU A 69 -3.06 -10.06 -0.50
C GLU A 69 -1.81 -9.31 -0.04
N LEU A 70 -0.65 -9.72 -0.53
CA LEU A 70 0.61 -8.97 -0.40
C LEU A 70 1.08 -8.50 -1.77
N CYS A 71 1.37 -7.20 -1.89
CA CYS A 71 1.94 -6.62 -3.10
C CYS A 71 3.46 -6.41 -2.91
N ILE A 72 4.27 -7.24 -3.55
CA ILE A 72 5.71 -7.29 -3.26
C ILE A 72 6.48 -6.92 -4.53
N VAL A 73 7.48 -6.03 -4.37
CA VAL A 73 8.44 -5.68 -5.42
C VAL A 73 9.70 -6.53 -5.31
N LEU A 74 10.27 -6.94 -6.43
CA LEU A 74 11.57 -7.60 -6.49
C LEU A 74 12.66 -6.57 -6.23
N LYS A 75 13.40 -6.74 -5.13
CA LYS A 75 14.72 -6.13 -4.93
C LYS A 75 15.78 -7.19 -5.30
N PRO A 76 16.41 -7.13 -6.49
CA PRO A 76 17.34 -8.16 -6.95
C PRO A 76 18.54 -8.36 -6.01
N ASP A 77 19.03 -7.27 -5.42
CA ASP A 77 20.18 -7.28 -4.51
C ASP A 77 19.81 -7.68 -3.07
N GLY A 78 18.53 -7.97 -2.79
CA GLY A 78 18.05 -8.41 -1.50
C GLY A 78 18.03 -9.94 -1.37
N LEU A 79 17.96 -10.46 -0.14
CA LEU A 79 17.82 -11.92 0.06
C LEU A 79 16.35 -12.37 0.05
N GLY A 80 15.47 -11.55 0.61
CA GLY A 80 14.09 -11.97 0.86
C GLY A 80 13.23 -12.04 -0.39
N THR A 81 13.29 -11.03 -1.26
CA THR A 81 12.41 -10.97 -2.44
C THR A 81 12.85 -11.95 -3.54
N PRO A 82 14.13 -12.11 -3.91
CA PRO A 82 14.52 -13.15 -4.86
C PRO A 82 14.13 -14.55 -4.40
N TYR A 83 14.35 -14.88 -3.11
CA TYR A 83 13.90 -16.14 -2.53
C TYR A 83 12.41 -16.40 -2.78
N LYS A 84 11.54 -15.42 -2.55
CA LYS A 84 10.11 -15.55 -2.82
C LYS A 84 9.82 -15.76 -4.30
N TRP A 85 10.49 -15.03 -5.19
CA TRP A 85 10.26 -15.14 -6.63
C TRP A 85 10.59 -16.53 -7.17
N GLU A 86 11.63 -17.15 -6.62
CA GLU A 86 12.10 -18.46 -7.05
C GLU A 86 11.29 -19.61 -6.40
N ASN A 87 10.88 -19.45 -5.14
CA ASN A 87 10.37 -20.56 -4.32
C ASN A 87 8.85 -20.51 -4.06
N PHE A 88 8.21 -19.35 -4.13
CA PHE A 88 6.77 -19.27 -3.88
C PHE A 88 6.00 -19.68 -5.14
N LYS A 89 5.17 -20.71 -4.99
CA LYS A 89 4.24 -21.23 -5.97
C LYS A 89 2.89 -21.42 -5.29
N ILE A 90 1.82 -21.57 -6.06
CA ILE A 90 0.52 -21.98 -5.50
C ILE A 90 0.71 -23.31 -4.76
N GLY A 91 0.24 -23.39 -3.52
CA GLY A 91 0.44 -24.50 -2.60
C GLY A 91 1.66 -24.40 -1.69
N THR A 92 2.57 -23.44 -1.91
CA THR A 92 3.73 -23.24 -1.02
C THR A 92 3.27 -22.88 0.40
N GLN A 93 3.81 -23.60 1.38
CA GLN A 93 3.64 -23.28 2.80
C GLN A 93 4.59 -22.14 3.20
N VAL A 94 4.06 -21.14 3.90
CA VAL A 94 4.79 -19.95 4.35
C VAL A 94 4.47 -19.70 5.81
N LYS A 95 5.40 -19.07 6.53
CA LYS A 95 5.22 -18.71 7.94
C LYS A 95 4.85 -17.24 8.07
N VAL A 96 3.69 -16.98 8.67
CA VAL A 96 3.08 -15.65 8.79
C VAL A 96 2.92 -15.29 10.25
N SER A 97 3.34 -14.09 10.64
CA SER A 97 3.11 -13.60 12.01
C SER A 97 1.65 -13.22 12.24
N ARG A 98 1.29 -12.95 13.49
CA ARG A 98 0.09 -12.13 13.77
C ARG A 98 0.12 -10.79 13.02
N VAL A 99 -1.04 -10.17 12.89
CA VAL A 99 -1.22 -8.83 12.33
C VAL A 99 -0.58 -7.76 13.23
N LEU A 100 0.07 -6.79 12.61
CA LEU A 100 0.81 -5.70 13.25
C LEU A 100 0.50 -4.35 12.57
N GLY A 101 1.02 -3.26 13.12
CA GLY A 101 0.90 -1.92 12.54
C GLY A 101 -0.30 -1.12 13.03
N LYS A 102 -0.18 0.21 12.89
CA LYS A 102 -1.14 1.23 13.34
C LYS A 102 -1.48 2.22 12.23
N PHE A 103 -1.08 1.94 10.99
CA PHE A 103 -1.37 2.78 9.83
C PHE A 103 -2.81 2.55 9.38
N GLN A 104 -3.75 3.15 10.09
CA GLN A 104 -5.19 2.92 9.96
C GLN A 104 -5.93 4.23 9.74
N LEU A 105 -7.03 4.16 9.01
CA LEU A 105 -7.96 5.28 8.88
C LEU A 105 -8.59 5.61 10.23
N GLN A 106 -8.85 6.90 10.43
CA GLN A 106 -9.65 7.36 11.57
C GLN A 106 -11.09 7.52 11.10
N GLU A 107 -12.00 6.76 11.70
CA GLU A 107 -13.44 6.88 11.52
C GLU A 107 -14.02 7.80 12.61
N PRO A 108 -15.02 8.66 12.30
CA PRO A 108 -15.61 8.88 10.98
C PRO A 108 -14.68 9.62 10.01
N ILE A 109 -14.90 9.42 8.71
CA ILE A 109 -14.12 10.08 7.63
C ILE A 109 -14.79 11.41 7.26
N ASP A 110 -14.74 12.36 8.18
CA ASP A 110 -15.43 13.66 8.12
C ASP A 110 -14.61 14.81 7.49
N THR A 111 -13.42 14.47 6.99
CA THR A 111 -12.40 15.40 6.48
C THR A 111 -11.81 14.81 5.20
N ASP A 112 -11.32 15.67 4.29
CA ASP A 112 -10.68 15.19 3.06
C ASP A 112 -9.49 14.27 3.39
N ILE A 113 -9.31 13.22 2.60
CA ILE A 113 -8.16 12.32 2.67
C ILE A 113 -7.28 12.53 1.44
N CYS A 114 -5.97 12.62 1.65
CA CYS A 114 -4.97 12.51 0.59
C CYS A 114 -4.11 11.26 0.82
N PHE A 115 -4.30 10.25 -0.02
CA PHE A 115 -3.40 9.11 -0.12
C PHE A 115 -2.21 9.48 -1.01
N ILE A 116 -0.99 9.32 -0.52
CA ILE A 116 0.24 9.61 -1.27
C ILE A 116 1.09 8.34 -1.30
N GLY A 117 1.17 7.71 -2.46
CA GLY A 117 1.84 6.43 -2.66
C GLY A 117 2.97 6.51 -3.67
N THR A 118 3.98 5.65 -3.51
CA THR A 118 4.94 5.34 -4.60
C THR A 118 5.22 3.84 -4.64
N GLY A 119 5.33 3.25 -5.84
CA GLY A 119 5.59 1.81 -6.00
C GLY A 119 4.66 0.94 -5.16
N THR A 120 5.20 -0.05 -4.44
CA THR A 120 4.42 -0.94 -3.57
C THR A 120 3.89 -0.28 -2.30
N GLY A 121 4.23 0.99 -2.04
CA GLY A 121 3.60 1.79 -1.00
C GLY A 121 2.09 2.01 -1.24
N ILE A 122 1.58 1.64 -2.43
CA ILE A 122 0.15 1.59 -2.67
C ILE A 122 -0.57 0.52 -1.83
N ALA A 123 0.11 -0.55 -1.39
CA ALA A 123 -0.51 -1.67 -0.70
C ALA A 123 -1.40 -1.26 0.49
N PRO A 124 -0.88 -0.58 1.53
CA PRO A 124 -1.72 -0.19 2.66
C PRO A 124 -2.79 0.85 2.29
N LEU A 125 -2.51 1.73 1.31
CA LEU A 125 -3.45 2.76 0.85
C LEU A 125 -4.63 2.14 0.09
N ARG A 126 -4.35 1.16 -0.75
CA ARG A 126 -5.36 0.36 -1.45
C ARG A 126 -6.20 -0.44 -0.46
N SER A 127 -5.57 -1.08 0.52
CA SER A 127 -6.30 -1.80 1.58
C SER A 127 -7.32 -0.89 2.26
N GLN A 128 -6.91 0.33 2.63
CA GLN A 128 -7.77 1.35 3.23
C GLN A 128 -8.89 1.81 2.29
N LEU A 129 -8.57 2.12 1.03
CA LEU A 129 -9.56 2.55 0.03
C LEU A 129 -10.61 1.45 -0.24
N MET A 130 -10.16 0.20 -0.39
CA MET A 130 -11.02 -0.95 -0.62
C MET A 130 -11.93 -1.22 0.59
N ASP A 131 -11.45 -1.01 1.82
CA ASP A 131 -12.29 -1.14 3.02
C ASP A 131 -13.41 -0.09 3.04
N ILE A 132 -13.10 1.17 2.71
CA ILE A 132 -14.12 2.23 2.56
C ILE A 132 -15.16 1.82 1.52
N TYR A 133 -14.70 1.39 0.34
CA TYR A 133 -15.57 1.02 -0.77
C TYR A 133 -16.47 -0.18 -0.46
N ASN A 134 -15.90 -1.26 0.08
CA ASN A 134 -16.61 -2.51 0.36
C ASN A 134 -17.64 -2.33 1.50
N ARG A 135 -17.27 -1.61 2.56
CA ARG A 135 -18.17 -1.32 3.69
C ARG A 135 -19.13 -0.16 3.41
N LYS A 136 -18.97 0.56 2.29
CA LYS A 136 -19.73 1.77 1.93
C LYS A 136 -19.70 2.81 3.04
N LEU A 137 -18.51 3.06 3.60
CA LEU A 137 -18.37 4.04 4.67
C LEU A 137 -18.68 5.45 4.15
N GLU A 138 -19.31 6.28 4.96
CA GLU A 138 -19.46 7.69 4.64
C GLU A 138 -18.08 8.38 4.66
N HIS A 139 -17.80 9.18 3.63
CA HIS A 139 -16.54 9.91 3.50
C HIS A 139 -16.73 11.25 2.77
N LYS A 140 -15.82 12.19 3.03
CA LYS A 140 -15.63 13.39 2.19
C LYS A 140 -14.78 13.06 0.94
N ASN A 141 -14.02 14.01 0.41
CA ASN A 141 -13.20 13.73 -0.76
C ASN A 141 -12.01 12.85 -0.38
N ILE A 142 -11.67 11.92 -1.26
CA ILE A 142 -10.49 11.07 -1.15
C ILE A 142 -9.69 11.25 -2.44
N ILE A 143 -8.45 11.69 -2.33
CA ILE A 143 -7.56 11.89 -3.49
C ILE A 143 -6.36 10.97 -3.34
N MET A 144 -6.11 10.11 -4.32
CA MET A 144 -4.93 9.27 -4.38
C MET A 144 -3.92 9.82 -5.38
N VAL A 145 -2.83 10.40 -4.88
CA VAL A 145 -1.68 10.83 -5.67
C VAL A 145 -0.66 9.69 -5.68
N PHE A 146 -0.45 9.07 -6.84
CA PHE A 146 0.37 7.86 -6.94
C PHE A 146 1.55 8.06 -7.91
N GLY A 147 2.76 8.03 -7.38
CA GLY A 147 3.99 8.32 -8.11
C GLY A 147 4.72 7.08 -8.59
N ASN A 148 5.03 7.04 -9.89
CA ASN A 148 5.80 5.98 -10.54
C ASN A 148 6.82 6.55 -11.52
N ARG A 149 7.72 5.68 -12.03
CA ARG A 149 8.70 6.09 -13.05
C ARG A 149 8.05 6.08 -14.42
N TRP A 150 7.47 4.95 -14.78
CA TRP A 150 6.87 4.67 -16.08
C TRP A 150 5.40 4.29 -15.94
N GLU A 151 4.64 4.40 -17.02
CA GLU A 151 3.22 4.07 -17.04
C GLU A 151 2.96 2.60 -16.73
N LYS A 152 3.86 1.72 -17.19
CA LYS A 152 3.81 0.28 -16.89
C LYS A 152 4.00 -0.07 -15.41
N ASP A 153 4.51 0.86 -14.61
CA ASP A 153 4.74 0.65 -13.18
C ASP A 153 3.51 1.03 -12.32
N ILE A 154 2.43 1.53 -12.93
CA ILE A 154 1.20 1.92 -12.21
C ILE A 154 0.43 0.66 -11.80
N LEU A 155 0.66 0.23 -10.57
CA LEU A 155 -0.03 -0.91 -9.94
C LEU A 155 -1.53 -0.61 -9.74
N TYR A 156 -2.38 -1.62 -9.93
CA TYR A 156 -3.84 -1.56 -9.70
C TYR A 156 -4.60 -0.49 -10.51
N ARG A 157 -4.00 0.03 -11.59
CA ARG A 157 -4.57 1.17 -12.34
C ARG A 157 -6.04 0.99 -12.71
N LYS A 158 -6.37 -0.13 -13.37
CA LYS A 158 -7.73 -0.40 -13.83
C LYS A 158 -8.73 -0.43 -12.68
N GLU A 159 -8.36 -1.06 -11.57
CA GLU A 159 -9.23 -1.13 -10.38
C GLU A 159 -9.47 0.26 -9.80
N LEU A 160 -8.43 1.09 -9.68
CA LEU A 160 -8.55 2.44 -9.13
C LEU A 160 -9.35 3.37 -10.04
N GLU A 161 -9.18 3.26 -11.37
CA GLU A 161 -9.99 4.00 -12.34
C GLU A 161 -11.47 3.55 -12.30
N GLU A 162 -11.73 2.25 -12.14
CA GLU A 162 -13.09 1.75 -11.95
C GLU A 162 -13.72 2.24 -10.64
N MET A 163 -12.96 2.26 -9.54
CA MET A 163 -13.43 2.80 -8.26
C MET A 163 -13.73 4.30 -8.38
N GLU A 164 -12.87 5.07 -9.05
CA GLU A 164 -13.11 6.50 -9.31
C GLU A 164 -14.45 6.73 -10.03
N SER A 165 -14.81 5.86 -10.97
CA SER A 165 -16.11 5.95 -11.67
C SER A 165 -17.33 5.61 -10.80
N LYS A 166 -17.14 4.82 -9.73
CA LYS A 166 -18.23 4.26 -8.89
C LYS A 166 -18.34 4.90 -7.51
N MET A 167 -17.32 5.61 -7.06
CA MET A 167 -17.18 6.13 -5.69
C MET A 167 -17.15 7.67 -5.72
N PRO A 168 -18.30 8.34 -5.49
CA PRO A 168 -18.37 9.79 -5.51
C PRO A 168 -17.39 10.43 -4.53
N GLY A 169 -16.59 11.39 -5.00
CA GLY A 169 -15.58 12.06 -4.17
C GLY A 169 -14.22 11.35 -4.12
N PHE A 170 -14.06 10.17 -4.73
CA PHE A 170 -12.75 9.58 -4.97
C PHE A 170 -12.13 10.10 -6.27
N LYS A 171 -10.84 10.44 -6.24
CA LYS A 171 -10.04 10.83 -7.41
C LYS A 171 -8.72 10.08 -7.44
N PHE A 172 -8.39 9.44 -8.56
CA PHE A 172 -7.10 8.80 -8.79
C PHE A 172 -6.21 9.69 -9.69
N ILE A 173 -5.00 9.97 -9.23
CA ILE A 173 -4.04 10.86 -9.89
C ILE A 173 -2.68 10.15 -10.01
N PRO A 174 -2.44 9.42 -11.12
CA PRO A 174 -1.12 8.89 -11.43
C PRO A 174 -0.15 10.02 -11.81
N VAL A 175 1.08 9.92 -11.31
CA VAL A 175 2.17 10.89 -11.51
C VAL A 175 3.40 10.16 -12.01
N LEU A 176 3.91 10.52 -13.19
CA LEU A 176 5.05 9.83 -13.81
C LEU A 176 6.28 10.74 -13.88
N SER A 177 7.40 10.24 -13.35
CA SER A 177 8.66 10.99 -13.28
C SER A 177 9.55 10.84 -14.52
N ARG A 178 9.38 9.78 -15.31
CA ARG A 178 10.27 9.48 -16.46
C ARG A 178 9.56 9.28 -17.80
N GLU A 179 8.25 9.02 -17.80
CA GLU A 179 7.47 8.76 -19.02
C GLU A 179 7.32 10.01 -19.92
N ASN A 180 8.20 10.15 -20.92
CA ASN A 180 8.12 11.16 -21.97
C ASN A 180 8.86 10.68 -23.25
N PRO A 181 8.37 11.02 -24.46
CA PRO A 181 7.05 11.58 -24.77
C PRO A 181 5.94 10.52 -24.70
N GLY A 182 4.70 10.91 -24.39
CA GLY A 182 3.54 9.99 -24.43
C GLY A 182 2.56 10.15 -23.25
N TRP A 183 3.07 10.52 -22.08
CA TRP A 183 2.22 10.75 -20.91
C TRP A 183 1.53 12.11 -20.96
N THR A 184 0.20 12.12 -20.85
CA THR A 184 -0.65 13.33 -20.81
C THR A 184 -1.11 13.68 -19.40
N GLY A 185 -0.92 12.80 -18.41
CA GLY A 185 -1.24 13.03 -17.01
C GLY A 185 -0.21 13.89 -16.28
N ARG A 186 -0.24 13.86 -14.93
CA ARG A 186 0.67 14.64 -14.09
C ARG A 186 2.11 14.13 -14.24
N LYS A 187 3.07 15.04 -14.41
CA LYS A 187 4.49 14.75 -14.60
C LYS A 187 5.31 15.14 -13.38
N GLY A 188 6.43 14.47 -13.17
CA GLY A 188 7.38 14.76 -12.11
C GLY A 188 7.13 13.92 -10.86
N TYR A 189 7.13 14.55 -9.69
CA TYR A 189 7.03 13.90 -8.38
C TYR A 189 5.71 14.24 -7.69
N VAL A 190 5.26 13.35 -6.80
CA VAL A 190 4.00 13.50 -6.05
C VAL A 190 3.93 14.79 -5.24
N HIS A 191 5.08 15.33 -4.81
CA HIS A 191 5.18 16.51 -3.97
C HIS A 191 4.49 17.74 -4.55
N ALA A 192 4.87 18.13 -5.76
CA ALA A 192 4.28 19.29 -6.43
C ALA A 192 2.77 19.10 -6.68
N VAL A 193 2.33 17.85 -6.84
CA VAL A 193 0.94 17.53 -7.15
C VAL A 193 0.03 17.75 -5.95
N TYR A 194 0.37 17.17 -4.79
CA TYR A 194 -0.44 17.41 -3.59
C TYR A 194 -0.29 18.85 -3.08
N GLU A 195 0.87 19.50 -3.28
CA GLU A 195 1.06 20.91 -2.92
C GLU A 195 0.08 21.82 -3.68
N GLU A 196 -0.10 21.59 -4.97
CA GLU A 196 -1.08 22.30 -5.81
C GLU A 196 -2.53 22.02 -5.35
N LEU A 197 -2.87 20.74 -5.15
CA LEU A 197 -4.24 20.30 -4.82
C LEU A 197 -4.74 20.81 -3.46
N PHE A 198 -3.81 21.11 -2.54
CA PHE A 198 -4.08 21.51 -1.16
C PHE A 198 -3.50 22.90 -0.84
N ALA A 199 -3.24 23.73 -1.86
CA ALA A 199 -2.73 25.09 -1.71
C ALA A 199 -3.69 26.02 -0.92
N ASP A 200 -4.98 25.70 -0.92
CA ASP A 200 -6.04 26.36 -0.14
C ASP A 200 -6.01 26.02 1.35
N LYS A 201 -5.19 25.05 1.76
CA LYS A 201 -4.99 24.62 3.16
C LYS A 201 -6.27 24.15 3.86
N ARG A 202 -7.25 23.66 3.10
CA ARG A 202 -8.48 23.10 3.68
C ARG A 202 -8.15 21.91 4.60
N PRO A 203 -8.97 21.63 5.62
CA PRO A 203 -8.73 20.48 6.50
C PRO A 203 -8.61 19.17 5.71
N ALA A 204 -7.49 18.47 5.91
CA ALA A 204 -7.18 17.22 5.23
C ALA A 204 -6.37 16.29 6.15
N LYS A 205 -6.51 14.97 5.96
CA LYS A 205 -5.65 13.94 6.54
C LYS A 205 -4.80 13.30 5.44
N PHE A 206 -3.50 13.23 5.65
CA PHE A 206 -2.54 12.70 4.70
C PHE A 206 -2.06 11.33 5.15
N TYR A 207 -2.16 10.35 4.26
CA TYR A 207 -1.74 8.97 4.48
C TYR A 207 -0.71 8.62 3.42
N ILE A 208 0.53 8.44 3.86
CA ILE A 208 1.69 8.47 2.97
C ILE A 208 2.48 7.16 3.12
N CYS A 209 2.70 6.46 2.02
CA CYS A 209 3.51 5.24 2.02
C CYS A 209 4.42 5.14 0.78
N GLY A 210 5.69 4.80 1.01
CA GLY A 210 6.75 5.01 0.04
C GLY A 210 8.13 4.66 0.58
N TRP A 211 9.13 4.93 -0.25
CA TRP A 211 10.54 4.88 0.13
C TRP A 211 10.92 6.06 1.04
N ALA A 212 11.95 5.88 1.88
CA ALA A 212 12.25 6.80 2.99
C ALA A 212 12.36 8.29 2.64
N ASP A 213 13.12 8.68 1.61
CA ASP A 213 13.32 10.13 1.39
C ASP A 213 12.05 10.81 0.85
N MET A 214 11.19 10.10 0.10
CA MET A 214 9.88 10.66 -0.26
C MET A 214 9.04 10.97 0.97
N LEU A 215 9.02 10.07 1.97
CA LEU A 215 8.29 10.31 3.22
C LEU A 215 8.86 11.48 4.01
N LYS A 216 10.20 11.56 4.10
CA LYS A 216 10.90 12.64 4.80
C LYS A 216 10.58 13.99 4.15
N GLU A 217 10.67 14.07 2.83
CA GLU A 217 10.35 15.30 2.08
C GLU A 217 8.87 15.65 2.18
N ALA A 218 7.97 14.68 2.03
CA ALA A 218 6.53 14.92 2.10
C ALA A 218 6.12 15.48 3.48
N ARG A 219 6.73 14.96 4.55
CA ARG A 219 6.54 15.50 5.90
C ARG A 219 6.92 16.97 6.00
N GLN A 220 8.15 17.30 5.59
CA GLN A 220 8.65 18.67 5.70
C GLN A 220 7.80 19.64 4.88
N ARG A 221 7.40 19.23 3.66
CA ARG A 221 6.59 20.05 2.76
C ARG A 221 5.17 20.28 3.30
N LEU A 222 4.49 19.24 3.78
CA LEU A 222 3.16 19.39 4.37
C LEU A 222 3.17 20.23 5.65
N GLU A 223 4.18 20.06 6.51
CA GLU A 223 4.39 20.93 7.68
C GLU A 223 4.62 22.40 7.24
N THR A 224 5.38 22.63 6.16
CA THR A 224 5.61 23.97 5.58
C THR A 224 4.33 24.59 4.99
N MET A 225 3.44 23.76 4.41
CA MET A 225 2.13 24.22 3.95
C MET A 225 1.22 24.65 5.12
N GLY A 226 1.50 24.19 6.34
CA GLY A 226 0.78 24.55 7.56
C GLY A 226 -0.07 23.43 8.15
N TYR A 227 0.07 22.18 7.67
CA TYR A 227 -0.66 21.04 8.23
C TYR A 227 -0.04 20.55 9.54
N ASP A 228 -0.91 20.22 10.51
CA ASP A 228 -0.48 19.70 11.81
C ASP A 228 0.07 18.27 11.69
N LYS A 229 1.09 17.94 12.47
CA LYS A 229 1.72 16.61 12.50
C LYS A 229 0.73 15.46 12.74
N LYS A 230 -0.37 15.69 13.45
CA LYS A 230 -1.40 14.68 13.72
C LYS A 230 -2.23 14.34 12.48
N SER A 231 -2.33 15.27 11.54
CA SER A 231 -3.03 15.07 10.25
C SER A 231 -2.21 14.25 9.26
N ILE A 232 -0.92 14.02 9.53
CA ILE A 232 0.00 13.33 8.62
C ILE A 232 0.40 11.97 9.21
N LYS A 233 0.06 10.90 8.50
CA LYS A 233 0.37 9.51 8.85
C LYS A 233 1.31 8.93 7.81
N PHE A 234 2.32 8.18 8.26
CA PHE A 234 3.33 7.58 7.39
C PHE A 234 3.49 6.10 7.67
N GLU A 235 3.80 5.34 6.63
CA GLU A 235 4.34 3.99 6.69
C GLU A 235 5.49 3.85 5.68
N SER A 236 6.65 3.36 6.11
CA SER A 236 7.81 3.15 5.23
C SER A 236 7.92 1.68 4.82
N TYR A 237 8.29 1.44 3.56
CA TYR A 237 8.80 0.15 3.13
C TYR A 237 10.29 0.32 2.80
N ASP A 238 11.19 -0.07 3.69
CA ASP A 238 12.61 -0.22 3.40
C ASP A 238 13.10 -1.61 3.77
#